data_AF-A0A359E6X7-F1
#
_entry.id   AF-A0A359E6X7-F1
#
_cell.length_a   1.000
_cell.length_b   1.000
_cell.length_c   1.000
_cell.angle_alpha   90.00
_cell.angle_beta   90.00
_cell.angle_gamma   90.00
#
_symmetry.space_group_name_H-M   'P 1'
#
loop_
_entity.id
_entity.type
_entity.pdbx_description
1 polymer ?
#
loop_
_entity_poly.entity_id
_entity_poly.type
_entity_poly.pdbx_seq_one_letter_code
_entity_poly.pdbx_strand_id
1 'polypeptide(L)' 'RTAVSMLADFDDTHGKFDDTLFEGQAIDITAKIPTIIAAFDRARKGKDFVAPLEEGSTAFNFLYMLNG' A
#
# COMPACT_ATOMS: atom_id res chain seq x y z
N ARG A 1 4.91 1.52 10.23
CA ARG A 1 6.08 2.39 9.94
C ARG A 1 7.10 1.69 9.04
N THR A 2 7.75 0.61 9.49
CA THR A 2 8.84 -0.05 8.74
C THR A 2 8.46 -0.42 7.31
N ALA A 3 7.28 -1.02 7.10
CA ALA A 3 6.79 -1.36 5.76
C ALA A 3 6.68 -0.15 4.82
N VAL A 4 6.25 1.02 5.32
CA VAL A 4 6.20 2.25 4.51
C VAL A 4 7.61 2.74 4.17
N SER A 5 8.55 2.65 5.11
CA SER A 5 9.96 2.99 4.85
C SER A 5 10.58 2.06 3.80
N MET A 6 10.23 0.78 3.81
CA MET A 6 10.74 -0.22 2.86
C MET A 6 10.18 -0.04 1.45
N LEU A 7 9.05 0.64 1.25
CA LEU A 7 8.53 0.93 -0.10
C LEU A 7 9.55 1.69 -0.95
N ALA A 8 10.35 2.53 -0.31
CA ALA A 8 11.40 3.31 -0.93
C ALA A 8 12.48 2.44 -1.61
N ASP A 9 12.75 1.24 -1.07
CA ASP A 9 13.74 0.32 -1.64
C ASP A 9 13.29 -0.30 -2.98
N PHE A 10 11.98 -0.21 -3.29
CA PHE A 10 11.36 -0.75 -4.51
C PHE A 10 10.83 0.36 -5.44
N ASP A 11 11.19 1.61 -5.20
CA ASP A 11 10.78 2.77 -5.99
C ASP A 11 11.94 3.23 -6.88
N ASP A 12 11.77 3.16 -8.20
CA ASP A 12 12.76 3.60 -9.19
C ASP A 12 13.05 5.11 -9.14
N THR A 13 12.21 5.87 -8.45
CA THR A 13 12.36 7.30 -8.22
C THR A 13 13.01 7.63 -6.87
N HIS A 14 13.43 6.61 -6.11
CA HIS A 14 14.07 6.80 -4.81
C HIS A 14 15.26 7.77 -4.87
N GLY A 15 15.30 8.70 -3.91
CA GLY A 15 16.36 9.71 -3.79
C GLY A 15 16.31 10.82 -4.86
N LYS A 16 15.37 10.77 -5.82
CA LYS A 16 15.17 11.85 -6.78
C LYS A 16 14.31 12.94 -6.16
N PHE A 17 14.77 14.18 -6.29
CA PHE A 17 14.06 15.36 -5.82
C PHE A 17 13.66 16.19 -7.04
N ASP A 18 12.47 15.89 -7.57
CA ASP A 18 11.91 16.48 -8.79
C ASP A 18 10.40 16.64 -8.60
N ASP A 19 9.93 17.89 -8.66
CA ASP A 19 8.52 18.24 -8.44
C ASP A 19 7.59 17.50 -9.41
N THR A 20 8.08 17.13 -10.59
CA THR A 20 7.29 16.38 -11.59
C THR A 20 7.02 14.93 -11.17
N LEU A 21 7.77 14.38 -10.20
CA LEU A 21 7.63 13.01 -9.71
C LEU A 21 6.78 12.90 -8.44
N PHE A 22 6.64 13.99 -7.68
CA PHE A 22 6.02 13.96 -6.34
C PHE A 22 4.56 13.53 -6.35
N GLU A 23 3.79 13.92 -7.37
CA GLU A 23 2.39 13.50 -7.50
C GLU A 23 2.28 11.97 -7.68
N GLY A 24 3.09 11.40 -8.57
CA GLY A 24 3.14 9.95 -8.79
C GLY A 24 3.56 9.19 -7.53
N GLN A 25 4.61 9.65 -6.86
CA GLN A 25 5.07 9.08 -5.59
C GLN A 25 3.99 9.13 -4.50
N ALA A 26 3.27 10.24 -4.40
CA ALA A 26 2.19 10.42 -3.43
C ALA A 26 1.01 9.47 -3.71
N ILE A 27 0.62 9.32 -4.99
CA ILE A 27 -0.41 8.36 -5.41
C ILE A 27 0.02 6.93 -5.06
N ASP A 28 1.25 6.56 -5.39
CA ASP A 28 1.78 5.21 -5.18
C ASP A 28 1.82 4.82 -3.70
N ILE A 29 2.36 5.70 -2.85
CA ILE A 29 2.39 5.45 -1.40
C ILE A 29 0.96 5.37 -0.85
N THR A 30 0.08 6.29 -1.23
CA THR A 30 -1.31 6.33 -0.75
C THR A 30 -2.08 5.08 -1.15
N ALA A 31 -1.90 4.58 -2.37
CA ALA A 31 -2.54 3.37 -2.86
C ALA A 31 -2.07 2.10 -2.13
N LYS A 32 -0.79 2.05 -1.72
CA LYS A 32 -0.17 0.86 -1.08
C LYS A 32 -0.41 0.77 0.43
N ILE A 33 -0.66 1.89 1.13
CA ILE A 33 -0.85 1.92 2.60
C ILE A 33 -1.99 0.99 3.07
N PRO A 34 -3.21 0.99 2.48
CA PRO A 34 -4.29 0.11 2.92
C PRO A 34 -3.93 -1.38 2.81
N THR A 35 -3.25 -1.77 1.72
CA THR A 35 -2.78 -3.15 1.51
C THR A 35 -1.78 -3.57 2.58
N ILE A 36 -0.84 -2.70 2.95
CA ILE A 36 0.12 -2.95 4.04
C ILE A 36 -0.61 -3.16 5.38
N ILE A 37 -1.59 -2.32 5.69
CA ILE A 37 -2.35 -2.40 6.95
C ILE A 37 -3.15 -3.71 7.00
N ALA A 38 -3.86 -4.04 5.92
CA ALA A 38 -4.64 -5.27 5.84
C ALA A 38 -3.74 -6.52 5.94
N ALA A 39 -2.64 -6.58 5.17
CA ALA A 39 -1.70 -7.70 5.24
C ALA A 39 -1.11 -7.88 6.65
N PHE A 40 -0.72 -6.77 7.31
CA PHE A 40 -0.21 -6.82 8.68
C PHE A 40 -1.26 -7.32 9.68
N ASP A 41 -2.51 -6.87 9.57
CA ASP A 41 -3.62 -7.33 10.41
C ASP A 41 -3.92 -8.82 10.24
N ARG A 42 -3.79 -9.33 9.02
CA ARG A 42 -4.01 -10.75 8.71
C ARG A 42 -2.87 -11.63 9.19
N ALA A 43 -1.62 -11.20 8.98
CA ALA A 43 -0.43 -11.88 9.47
C ALA A 43 -0.51 -12.12 10.99
N ARG A 44 -0.84 -11.09 11.78
CA ARG A 44 -0.95 -11.21 13.25
C ARG A 44 -2.10 -12.11 13.71
N LYS A 45 -3.06 -12.41 12.83
CA LYS A 45 -4.19 -13.31 13.06
C LYS A 45 -3.97 -14.70 12.46
N GLY A 46 -2.81 -14.97 11.86
CA GLY A 46 -2.53 -16.24 11.17
C GLY A 46 -3.40 -16.48 9.94
N LYS A 47 -3.90 -15.42 9.29
CA LYS A 47 -4.69 -15.50 8.07
C LYS A 47 -3.81 -15.25 6.83
N ASP A 48 -4.16 -15.91 5.73
CA ASP A 48 -3.53 -15.68 4.43
C ASP A 48 -3.77 -14.26 3.91
N PHE A 49 -2.85 -13.72 3.11
CA PHE A 49 -3.01 -12.41 2.49
C PHE A 49 -4.09 -12.40 1.40
N VAL A 50 -4.77 -11.27 1.27
CA VAL A 50 -5.79 -11.02 0.25
C VAL A 50 -5.27 -9.94 -0.68
N ALA A 51 -5.26 -10.22 -1.98
CA ALA A 51 -4.82 -9.27 -3.00
C ALA A 51 -5.84 -8.12 -3.16
N PRO A 52 -5.41 -6.90 -3.50
CA PRO A 52 -6.33 -5.79 -3.78
C PRO A 52 -7.16 -6.04 -5.05
N LEU A 53 -8.36 -5.47 -5.09
CA LEU A 53 -9.23 -5.43 -6.27
C LEU A 53 -8.90 -4.23 -7.17
N GLU A 54 -9.17 -4.38 -8.47
CA GLU A 54 -9.12 -3.27 -9.44
C GLU A 54 -10.42 -2.43 -9.45
N GLU A 55 -11.45 -2.90 -8.74
CA GLU A 55 -12.78 -2.30 -8.72
C GLU A 55 -13.16 -1.75 -7.34
N GLY A 56 -14.09 -0.79 -7.32
CA GLY A 56 -14.60 -0.17 -6.10
C GLY A 56 -13.75 0.98 -5.58
N SER A 57 -14.16 1.56 -4.46
CA SER A 57 -13.43 2.66 -3.82
C SER A 57 -12.26 2.16 -2.99
N THR A 58 -11.30 3.03 -2.68
CA THR A 58 -10.19 2.71 -1.76
C THR A 58 -10.69 2.18 -0.41
N ALA A 59 -11.78 2.75 0.12
CA ALA A 59 -12.38 2.31 1.37
C ALA A 59 -13.01 0.91 1.24
N PHE A 60 -13.70 0.64 0.13
CA PHE A 60 -14.27 -0.67 -0.15
C PHE A 60 -13.16 -1.73 -0.25
N ASN A 61 -12.14 -1.47 -1.07
CA ASN A 61 -11.03 -2.40 -1.28
C ASN A 61 -10.25 -2.66 0.04
N PHE A 62 -10.04 -1.61 0.85
CA PHE A 62 -9.41 -1.75 2.16
C PHE A 62 -10.21 -2.68 3.08
N LEU A 63 -11.52 -2.47 3.22
CA LEU A 63 -12.37 -3.30 4.06
C LEU A 63 -12.49 -4.74 3.52
N TYR A 64 -12.51 -4.90 2.19
CA TYR A 64 -12.46 -6.21 1.54
C TYR A 64 -11.18 -6.96 1.95
N MET A 65 -10.00 -6.36 1.75
CA MET A 65 -8.72 -7.01 2.12
C MET A 65 -8.63 -7.29 3.63
N LEU A 66 -9.07 -6.34 4.47
CA LEU A 66 -8.99 -6.46 5.93
C LEU A 66 -9.87 -7.59 6.45
N ASN A 67 -11.09 -7.71 5.92
CA ASN A 67 -12.08 -8.65 6.44
C ASN A 67 -12.09 -10.00 5.72
N GLY A 68 -11.49 -10.08 4.52
CA GLY A 68 -11.47 -11.25 3.63
C GLY A 68 -11.57 -12.60 4.32
#